data_AF-A0A7G1HTK9-F1
#
_entry.id   AF-A0A7G1HTK9-F1
#
_cell.length_a   1.000
_cell.length_b   1.000
_cell.length_c   1.000
_cell.angle_alpha   90.00
_cell.angle_beta   90.00
_cell.angle_gamma   90.00
#
_symmetry.space_group_name_H-M   'P 1'
#
loop_
_entity.id
_entity.type
_entity.pdbx_description
1 polymer ?
#
loop_
_entity_poly.entity_id
_entity_poly.type
_entity_poly.pdbx_seq_one_letter_code
_entity_poly.pdbx_strand_id
1 'polypeptide(L)'
;MSNEYTTDLQYRYVFEVDVQRQKTNLEKTYEECWIKARVGLSDLLDQELSFIERINQNRYDIHMKENNMHRKNILLELSKQTADVEKRKLLLQEVQEVNIELERLDKKIISYYDDVDKMTTSIKDFSFELNSTIKVLFDISLSLIKEKETQFELEK
;
A
#
# COMPACT_ATOMS: atom_id res chain seq x y z
N MET A 1 -12.89 12.83 -0.60
CA MET A 1 -11.93 12.73 -1.71
C MET A 1 -12.55 12.54 -3.10
N SER A 2 -13.84 12.23 -3.26
CA SER A 2 -14.44 12.02 -4.61
C SER A 2 -14.82 13.30 -5.38
N ASN A 3 -15.15 14.42 -4.71
CA ASN A 3 -15.59 15.63 -5.42
C ASN A 3 -14.42 16.48 -5.98
N GLU A 4 -13.28 16.53 -5.30
CA GLU A 4 -12.13 17.34 -5.75
C GLU A 4 -11.53 16.80 -7.06
N TYR A 5 -11.33 15.48 -7.17
CA TYR A 5 -10.82 14.83 -8.39
C TYR A 5 -11.76 15.00 -9.60
N THR A 6 -13.07 14.95 -9.37
CA THR A 6 -14.07 15.08 -10.45
C THR A 6 -14.14 16.52 -10.97
N THR A 7 -13.96 17.50 -10.08
CA THR A 7 -13.93 18.93 -10.44
C THR A 7 -12.65 19.25 -11.21
N ASP A 8 -11.51 18.65 -10.84
CA ASP A 8 -10.21 18.86 -11.49
C ASP A 8 -10.13 18.28 -12.93
N LEU A 9 -10.73 17.11 -13.17
CA LEU A 9 -10.89 16.55 -14.52
C LEU A 9 -11.75 17.43 -15.43
N GLN A 10 -12.82 18.02 -14.89
CA GLN A 10 -13.64 18.99 -15.61
C GLN A 10 -12.84 20.26 -15.92
N TYR A 11 -11.97 20.70 -15.01
CA TYR A 11 -11.08 21.86 -15.23
C TYR A 11 -10.08 21.65 -16.35
N ARG A 12 -9.38 20.50 -16.41
CA ARG A 12 -8.45 20.21 -17.52
C ARG A 12 -9.12 20.28 -18.89
N TYR A 13 -10.36 19.79 -18.98
CA TYR A 13 -11.16 19.83 -20.18
C TYR A 13 -11.62 21.26 -20.53
N VAL A 14 -12.17 22.00 -19.56
CA VAL A 14 -12.71 23.35 -19.75
C VAL A 14 -11.61 24.37 -20.09
N PHE A 15 -10.42 24.25 -19.50
CA PHE A 15 -9.33 25.19 -19.72
C PHE A 15 -8.35 24.78 -20.82
N GLU A 16 -8.67 23.74 -21.58
CA GLU A 16 -7.83 23.25 -22.66
C GLU A 16 -6.39 22.97 -22.21
N VAL A 17 -6.20 22.56 -20.95
CA VAL A 17 -4.88 22.32 -20.37
C VAL A 17 -4.13 21.25 -21.17
N ASP A 18 -4.87 20.31 -21.75
CA ASP A 18 -4.36 19.22 -22.58
C ASP A 18 -4.19 19.57 -24.08
N VAL A 19 -4.54 20.78 -24.50
CA VAL A 19 -4.43 21.21 -25.90
C VAL A 19 -3.00 21.65 -26.21
N GLN A 20 -2.49 21.22 -27.36
CA GLN A 20 -1.17 21.65 -27.85
C GLN A 20 -1.21 23.11 -28.34
N ARG A 21 -1.07 24.04 -27.40
CA ARG A 21 -0.86 25.47 -27.66
C ARG A 21 0.26 26.01 -26.77
N GLN A 22 0.63 27.27 -26.98
CA GLN A 22 1.54 27.96 -26.07
C GLN A 22 0.87 28.09 -24.70
N LYS A 23 1.43 27.42 -23.70
CA LYS A 23 0.95 27.44 -22.33
C LYS A 23 1.50 28.64 -21.56
N THR A 24 0.67 29.25 -20.71
CA THR A 24 1.13 30.26 -19.75
C THR A 24 2.05 29.63 -18.72
N ASN A 25 2.82 30.45 -17.99
CA ASN A 25 3.67 29.93 -16.92
C ASN A 25 2.83 29.26 -15.83
N LEU A 26 1.64 29.80 -15.55
CA LEU A 26 0.72 29.25 -14.56
C LEU A 26 0.17 27.87 -14.98
N GLU A 27 -0.15 27.70 -16.26
CA GLU A 27 -0.58 26.40 -16.82
C GLU A 27 0.52 25.33 -16.73
N LYS A 28 1.78 25.72 -16.92
CA LYS A 28 2.93 24.80 -16.75
C LYS A 28 3.12 24.40 -15.29
N THR A 29 3.09 25.35 -14.37
CA THR A 29 3.20 25.08 -12.93
C THR A 29 2.05 24.19 -12.44
N TYR A 30 0.83 24.41 -12.94
CA TYR A 30 -0.30 23.55 -12.65
C TYR A 30 -0.07 22.11 -13.14
N GLU A 31 0.39 21.93 -14.38
CA GLU A 31 0.66 20.59 -14.92
C GLU A 31 1.72 19.85 -14.10
N GLU A 32 2.81 20.52 -13.72
CA GLU A 32 3.86 19.93 -12.87
C GLU A 32 3.31 19.52 -11.50
N CYS A 33 2.51 20.39 -10.87
CA CYS A 33 1.88 20.10 -9.58
C CYS A 33 0.86 18.95 -9.67
N TRP A 34 0.09 18.89 -10.76
CA TRP A 34 -0.83 17.80 -11.03
C TRP A 34 -0.13 16.46 -11.20
N ILE A 35 0.95 16.43 -11.99
CA ILE A 35 1.77 15.23 -12.15
C ILE A 35 2.30 14.77 -10.79
N LYS A 36 2.82 15.71 -9.98
CA LYS A 36 3.30 15.39 -8.63
C LYS A 36 2.18 14.82 -7.74
N ALA A 37 0.99 15.41 -7.75
CA ALA A 37 -0.15 14.91 -6.98
C ALA A 37 -0.58 13.51 -7.42
N ARG A 38 -0.56 13.23 -8.73
CA ARG A 38 -0.88 11.91 -9.28
C ARG A 38 0.14 10.85 -8.89
N VAL A 39 1.43 11.17 -9.00
CA VAL A 39 2.51 10.27 -8.58
C VAL A 39 2.40 10.00 -7.08
N GLY A 40 2.23 11.04 -6.26
CA GLY A 40 2.07 10.88 -4.82
C GLY A 40 0.84 10.07 -4.41
N LEU A 41 -0.26 10.15 -5.16
CA LEU A 41 -1.42 9.26 -4.95
C LEU A 41 -1.08 7.81 -5.30
N SER A 42 -0.40 7.56 -6.43
CA SER A 42 0.04 6.22 -6.81
C SER A 42 0.94 5.61 -5.73
N ASP A 43 1.93 6.37 -5.26
CA ASP A 43 2.87 5.92 -4.24
C ASP A 43 2.15 5.58 -2.93
N LEU A 44 1.19 6.42 -2.51
CA LEU A 44 0.37 6.16 -1.32
C LEU A 44 -0.45 4.87 -1.47
N LEU A 45 -1.06 4.64 -2.63
CA LEU A 45 -1.83 3.44 -2.90
C LEU A 45 -0.94 2.19 -2.88
N ASP A 46 0.28 2.27 -3.39
CA ASP A 46 1.26 1.18 -3.32
C ASP A 46 1.65 0.86 -1.87
N GLN A 47 1.81 1.88 -1.01
CA GLN A 47 2.03 1.65 0.43
C GLN A 47 0.83 0.99 1.11
N GLU A 48 -0.39 1.44 0.81
CA GLU A 48 -1.62 0.87 1.36
C GLU A 48 -1.82 -0.59 0.90
N LEU A 49 -1.52 -0.90 -0.36
CA LEU A 49 -1.58 -2.26 -0.88
C LEU A 49 -0.59 -3.17 -0.17
N SER A 50 0.68 -2.74 -0.06
CA SER A 50 1.72 -3.48 0.66
C SER A 50 1.31 -3.76 2.11
N PHE A 51 0.67 -2.78 2.77
CA PHE A 51 0.16 -2.94 4.13
C PHE A 51 -0.92 -4.04 4.23
N ILE A 52 -1.87 -4.05 3.30
CA ILE A 52 -2.91 -5.09 3.22
C ILE A 52 -2.28 -6.47 2.97
N GLU A 53 -1.32 -6.56 2.05
CA GLU A 53 -0.58 -7.79 1.77
C GLU A 53 0.14 -8.31 3.03
N ARG A 54 0.77 -7.43 3.81
CA ARG A 54 1.44 -7.82 5.04
C ARG A 54 0.47 -8.36 6.10
N ILE A 55 -0.71 -7.74 6.25
CA ILE A 55 -1.78 -8.23 7.13
C ILE A 55 -2.24 -9.63 6.70
N ASN A 56 -2.47 -9.82 5.40
CA ASN A 56 -2.91 -11.10 4.86
C ASN A 56 -1.84 -12.18 5.03
N GLN A 57 -0.57 -11.84 4.80
CA GLN A 57 0.55 -12.75 5.04
C GLN A 57 0.61 -13.18 6.50
N ASN A 58 0.44 -12.27 7.46
CA ASN A 58 0.45 -12.61 8.88
C ASN A 58 -0.72 -13.52 9.28
N ARG A 59 -1.92 -13.29 8.73
CA ARG A 59 -3.07 -14.20 8.93
C ARG A 59 -2.77 -15.60 8.42
N TYR A 60 -2.16 -15.70 7.24
CA TYR A 60 -1.75 -16.98 6.68
C TYR A 60 -0.67 -17.66 7.52
N ASP A 61 0.35 -16.91 7.98
CA ASP A 61 1.43 -17.43 8.82
C ASP A 61 0.88 -18.00 10.15
N ILE A 62 -0.08 -17.30 10.78
CA ILE A 62 -0.76 -17.78 12.00
C ILE A 62 -1.52 -19.08 11.72
N HIS A 63 -2.31 -19.13 10.64
CA HIS A 63 -3.06 -20.33 10.28
C HIS A 63 -2.15 -21.52 9.99
N MET A 64 -1.04 -21.30 9.27
CA MET A 64 -0.04 -22.32 9.00
C MET A 64 0.63 -22.82 10.28
N LYS A 65 0.87 -21.92 11.24
CA LYS A 65 1.42 -22.29 12.56
C LYS A 65 0.46 -23.20 13.31
N GLU A 66 -0.83 -22.88 13.35
CA GLU A 66 -1.86 -23.72 13.96
C GLU A 66 -1.91 -25.12 13.35
N ASN A 67 -1.89 -25.20 12.01
CA ASN A 67 -1.89 -26.47 11.29
C ASN A 67 -0.62 -27.30 11.60
N ASN A 68 0.56 -26.66 11.58
CA ASN A 68 1.82 -27.33 11.92
C ASN A 68 1.86 -27.79 13.39
N MET A 69 1.27 -27.04 14.33
CA MET A 69 1.13 -27.48 15.72
C MET A 69 0.22 -28.72 15.82
N HIS A 70 -0.89 -28.75 15.09
CA HIS A 70 -1.78 -29.91 15.07
C HIS A 70 -1.08 -31.14 14.46
N ARG A 71 -0.41 -30.98 13.32
CA ARG A 71 0.39 -32.03 12.68
C ARG A 71 1.47 -32.56 13.62
N LYS A 72 2.20 -31.68 14.31
CA LYS A 72 3.21 -32.07 15.31
C LYS A 72 2.61 -32.95 16.40
N ASN A 73 1.42 -32.60 16.92
CA ASN A 73 0.76 -33.37 17.97
C ASN A 73 0.37 -34.78 17.49
N ILE A 74 -0.17 -34.89 16.26
CA ILE A 74 -0.48 -36.19 15.64
C ILE A 74 0.79 -37.03 15.48
N LEU A 75 1.87 -36.45 14.93
CA LEU A 75 3.14 -37.17 14.73
C LEU A 75 3.72 -37.67 16.06
N LEU A 76 3.65 -36.85 17.12
CA LEU A 76 4.08 -37.24 18.46
C LEU A 76 3.22 -38.38 19.02
N GLU A 77 1.91 -38.35 18.82
CA GLU A 77 1.01 -39.42 19.28
C GLU A 77 1.29 -40.73 18.54
N LEU A 78 1.42 -40.70 17.21
CA LEU A 78 1.79 -41.85 16.39
C LEU A 78 3.15 -42.44 16.79
N SER A 79 4.12 -41.58 17.13
CA SER A 79 5.45 -42.02 17.57
C SER A 79 5.40 -42.79 18.89
N LYS A 80 4.48 -42.44 19.80
CA LYS A 80 4.26 -43.13 21.09
C LYS A 80 3.57 -44.47 20.92
N GLN A 81 2.63 -44.57 19.97
CA GLN A 81 1.85 -45.79 19.72
C GLN A 81 2.61 -46.83 18.88
N THR A 82 3.55 -46.38 18.04
CA THR A 82 4.38 -47.24 17.20
C THR A 82 5.37 -48.05 18.03
N ALA A 83 5.34 -49.39 17.90
CA ALA A 83 6.32 -50.29 18.52
C ALA A 83 7.60 -50.49 17.67
N ASP A 84 7.51 -50.22 16.36
CA ASP A 84 8.62 -50.32 15.40
C ASP A 84 9.61 -49.15 15.60
N VAL A 85 10.86 -49.48 15.94
CA VAL A 85 11.90 -48.50 16.27
C VAL A 85 12.28 -47.63 15.06
N GLU A 86 12.35 -48.19 13.86
CA GLU A 86 12.73 -47.43 12.67
C GLU A 86 11.60 -46.50 12.22
N LYS A 87 10.35 -46.97 12.26
CA LYS A 87 9.19 -46.10 12.00
C LYS A 87 9.08 -44.97 13.02
N ARG A 88 9.34 -45.26 14.30
CA ARG A 88 9.38 -44.24 15.35
C ARG A 88 10.45 -43.18 15.06
N LYS A 89 11.63 -43.60 14.62
CA LYS A 89 12.74 -42.69 14.27
C LYS A 89 12.36 -41.75 13.12
N LEU A 90 11.72 -42.27 12.07
CA LEU A 90 11.23 -41.45 10.94
C LEU A 90 10.18 -40.42 11.40
N LEU A 91 9.22 -40.82 12.23
CA LEU A 91 8.21 -39.90 12.78
C LEU A 91 8.86 -38.78 13.62
N LEU A 92 9.87 -39.11 14.42
CA LEU A 92 10.60 -38.12 15.22
C LEU A 92 11.44 -37.17 14.36
N GLN A 93 11.97 -37.62 13.22
CA GLN A 93 12.62 -36.73 12.24
C GLN A 93 11.62 -35.74 11.65
N GLU A 94 10.44 -36.20 11.26
CA GLU A 94 9.39 -35.32 10.75
C GLU A 94 8.93 -34.29 11.80
N VAL A 95 8.86 -34.69 13.09
CA VAL A 95 8.61 -33.74 14.19
C VAL A 95 9.69 -32.66 14.27
N GLN A 96 10.96 -33.00 14.05
CA GLN A 96 12.05 -32.02 14.03
C GLN A 96 11.89 -31.04 12.87
N GLU A 97 11.54 -31.52 11.68
CA GLU A 97 11.26 -30.65 10.51
C GLU A 97 10.11 -29.69 10.80
N VAL A 98 9.01 -30.19 11.39
CA VAL A 98 7.87 -29.35 11.77
C VAL A 98 8.27 -28.31 12.83
N ASN A 99 9.15 -28.63 13.77
CA ASN A 99 9.66 -27.64 14.74
C ASN A 99 10.45 -26.51 14.06
N ILE A 100 11.29 -26.84 13.07
CA ILE A 100 12.04 -25.82 12.31
C ILE A 100 11.08 -24.88 11.58
N GLU A 101 10.02 -25.42 10.97
CA GLU A 101 9.00 -24.60 10.32
C GLU A 101 8.21 -23.73 11.31
N LEU A 102 7.88 -24.26 12.50
CA LEU A 102 7.24 -23.49 13.57
C LEU A 102 8.11 -22.32 14.03
N GLU A 103 9.41 -22.53 14.23
CA GLU A 103 10.36 -21.46 14.61
C GLU A 103 10.48 -20.39 13.52
N ARG A 104 10.42 -20.78 12.23
CA ARG A 104 10.42 -19.84 11.10
C ARG A 104 9.14 -18.99 11.09
N LEU A 105 7.99 -19.62 11.29
CA LEU A 105 6.70 -18.92 11.37
C LEU A 105 6.66 -17.96 12.58
N ASP A 106 7.19 -18.37 13.73
CA ASP A 106 7.28 -17.51 14.91
C ASP A 106 8.06 -16.23 14.64
N LYS A 107 9.21 -16.33 13.97
CA LYS A 107 9.99 -15.13 13.60
C LYS A 107 9.21 -14.19 12.69
N LYS A 108 8.48 -14.72 11.70
CA LYS A 108 7.65 -13.92 10.78
C LYS A 108 6.46 -13.25 11.47
N ILE A 109 5.81 -13.94 12.40
CA ILE A 109 4.67 -13.42 13.17
C ILE A 109 5.14 -12.36 14.17
N ILE A 110 6.31 -12.56 14.78
CA ILE A 110 6.88 -11.56 15.70
C ILE A 110 7.25 -10.28 14.95
N SER A 111 7.88 -10.38 13.78
CA SER A 111 8.29 -9.20 13.00
C SER A 111 7.11 -8.38 12.47
N TYR A 112 5.91 -8.98 12.39
CA TYR A 112 4.71 -8.34 11.86
C TYR A 112 4.36 -7.02 12.56
N TYR A 113 4.51 -6.95 13.89
CA TYR A 113 4.16 -5.74 14.64
C TYR A 113 5.08 -4.57 14.27
N ASP A 114 6.38 -4.82 14.17
CA ASP A 114 7.36 -3.81 13.75
C ASP A 114 7.14 -3.40 12.29
N ASP A 115 6.79 -4.34 11.42
CA ASP A 115 6.48 -4.06 10.01
C ASP A 115 5.24 -3.14 9.91
N VAL A 116 4.16 -3.49 10.62
CA VAL A 116 2.90 -2.72 10.63
C VAL A 116 3.11 -1.30 11.17
N ASP A 117 3.91 -1.13 12.23
CA ASP A 117 4.19 0.18 12.80
C ASP A 117 4.96 1.08 11.80
N LYS A 118 5.99 0.52 11.16
CA LYS A 118 6.76 1.22 10.12
C LYS A 118 5.90 1.59 8.92
N MET A 119 5.09 0.65 8.43
CA MET A 119 4.21 0.88 7.28
C MET A 119 3.12 1.90 7.60
N THR A 120 2.54 1.85 8.80
CA THR A 120 1.55 2.84 9.27
C THR A 120 2.15 4.23 9.31
N THR A 121 3.39 4.36 9.78
CA THR A 121 4.13 5.63 9.79
C THR A 121 4.38 6.11 8.36
N SER A 122 4.86 5.24 7.47
CA SER A 122 5.09 5.59 6.07
C SER A 122 3.82 6.06 5.36
N ILE A 123 2.69 5.34 5.51
CA ILE A 123 1.39 5.74 4.94
C ILE A 123 0.98 7.13 5.43
N LYS A 124 1.18 7.43 6.72
CA LYS A 124 0.88 8.78 7.26
C LYS A 124 1.74 9.85 6.63
N ASP A 125 3.04 9.59 6.46
CA ASP A 125 3.98 10.54 5.86
C ASP A 125 3.62 10.82 4.38
N PHE A 126 3.37 9.77 3.59
CA PHE A 126 2.90 9.91 2.20
C PHE A 126 1.57 10.65 2.11
N SER A 127 0.61 10.32 2.99
CA SER A 127 -0.68 11.00 3.06
C SER A 127 -0.53 12.51 3.36
N PHE A 128 0.38 12.85 4.28
CA PHE A 128 0.67 14.24 4.63
C PHE A 128 1.30 15.00 3.46
N GLU A 129 2.28 14.40 2.78
CA GLU A 129 2.92 15.01 1.61
C GLU A 129 1.93 15.21 0.45
N LEU A 130 1.11 14.19 0.17
CA LEU A 130 0.08 14.27 -0.86
C LEU A 130 -0.93 15.37 -0.55
N ASN A 131 -1.41 15.46 0.68
CA ASN A 131 -2.35 16.51 1.10
C ASN A 131 -1.74 17.91 0.93
N SER A 132 -0.47 18.09 1.29
CA SER A 132 0.25 19.34 1.04
C SER A 132 0.28 19.70 -0.45
N THR A 133 0.58 18.71 -1.31
CA THR A 133 0.63 18.89 -2.76
C THR A 133 -0.76 19.23 -3.34
N ILE A 134 -1.82 18.56 -2.88
CA ILE A 134 -3.20 18.83 -3.32
C ILE A 134 -3.64 20.24 -2.96
N LYS A 135 -3.27 20.75 -1.78
CA LYS A 135 -3.58 22.14 -1.39
C LYS A 135 -2.95 23.15 -2.34
N VAL A 136 -1.68 22.95 -2.69
CA VAL A 136 -0.98 23.81 -3.65
C VAL A 136 -1.64 23.74 -5.02
N LEU A 137 -1.98 22.53 -5.47
CA LEU A 137 -2.69 22.33 -6.74
C LEU A 137 -4.03 23.09 -6.77
N PHE A 138 -4.79 23.02 -5.66
CA PHE A 138 -6.04 23.73 -5.52
C PHE A 138 -5.85 25.25 -5.61
N ASP A 139 -4.88 25.82 -4.92
CA ASP A 139 -4.60 27.26 -4.97
C ASP A 139 -4.19 27.72 -6.38
N ILE A 140 -3.40 26.90 -7.10
CA ILE A 140 -3.03 27.16 -8.49
C ILE A 140 -4.26 27.08 -9.40
N SER A 141 -5.15 26.10 -9.19
CA SER A 141 -6.38 25.96 -9.98
C SER A 141 -7.28 27.20 -9.87
N LEU A 142 -7.42 27.78 -8.67
CA LEU A 142 -8.14 29.03 -8.45
C LEU A 142 -7.49 30.21 -9.18
N SER A 143 -6.15 30.24 -9.20
CA SER A 143 -5.40 31.28 -9.91
C SER A 143 -5.58 31.17 -11.43
N LEU A 144 -5.61 29.94 -11.97
CA LEU A 144 -5.86 29.69 -13.39
C LEU A 144 -7.26 30.14 -13.81
N ILE A 145 -8.28 29.88 -13.00
CA ILE A 145 -9.64 30.34 -13.26
C ILE A 145 -9.67 31.85 -13.43
N LYS A 146 -9.06 32.59 -12.50
CA LYS A 146 -8.99 34.05 -12.57
C LYS A 146 -8.22 34.56 -13.78
N GLU A 147 -7.11 33.92 -14.15
CA GLU A 147 -6.34 34.27 -15.35
C GLU A 147 -7.21 34.12 -16.61
N LYS A 148 -8.02 33.05 -16.68
CA LYS A 148 -8.90 32.77 -17.81
C LYS A 148 -10.09 33.70 -17.87
N GLU A 149 -10.75 33.97 -16.75
CA GLU A 149 -11.83 34.96 -16.66
C GLU A 149 -11.37 36.34 -17.17
N THR A 150 -10.18 36.78 -16.75
CA THR A 150 -9.60 38.05 -17.21
C THR A 150 -9.32 38.05 -18.71
N GLN A 151 -8.80 36.94 -19.27
CA GLN A 151 -8.58 36.80 -20.71
C GLN A 151 -9.91 36.91 -21.49
N PHE A 152 -10.96 36.24 -21.03
CA PHE A 152 -12.29 36.31 -21.64
C PHE A 152 -12.93 37.70 -21.59
N GLU A 153 -12.70 38.46 -20.51
CA GLU A 153 -13.19 39.84 -20.41
C GLU A 153 -12.46 40.80 -21.37
N LEU A 154 -11.18 40.55 -21.66
CA LEU A 154 -10.38 41.36 -22.59
C LEU A 154 -10.66 41.05 -24.08
N GLU A 155 -11.21 39.87 -24.38
CA GLU A 155 -11.57 39.43 -25.74
C GLU A 155 -12.99 39.86 -26.17
N LYS A 156 -13.77 40.47 -25.27
CA LYS A 156 -15.12 41.03 -25.53
C LYS A 156 -15.08 42.51 -25.86
#